data_AF-A0A316F7I2-F1
#
_entry.id   AF-A0A316F7I2-F1
#
_cell.length_a   1.000
_cell.length_b   1.000
_cell.length_c   1.000
_cell.angle_alpha   90.00
_cell.angle_beta   90.00
_cell.angle_gamma   90.00
#
_symmetry.space_group_name_H-M   'P 1'
#
loop_
_entity.id
_entity.type
_entity.pdbx_description
1 polymer ?
#
loop_
_entity_poly.entity_id
_entity_poly.type
_entity_poly.pdbx_seq_one_letter_code
_entity_poly.pdbx_strand_id
1 'polypeptide(L)'
;MQGGTEPATPVALWSQAARLDGLSDGLRLRIHHDWAAALAAAGEHEQATHPYTVAVDVMTRLAWTGLSRGDAEHRLTAWPTIAVDAAASATAGDTAGQAVRLLEDGRAVLWSRHLRMRPQTGLLRAVRPDLADRVDGIAAQLRHPAPSP
;
A
#
# COMPACT_ATOMS: atom_id res chain seq x y z
N MET A 1 -28.06 21.41 -32.50
CA MET A 1 -28.22 21.18 -31.04
C MET A 1 -28.14 19.69 -30.78
N GLN A 2 -26.95 19.13 -30.59
CA GLN A 2 -26.67 17.87 -29.88
C GLN A 2 -25.17 17.89 -29.53
N GLY A 3 -24.83 18.49 -28.38
CA GLY A 3 -23.53 18.29 -27.75
C GLY A 3 -23.57 16.94 -27.07
N GLY A 4 -23.21 15.88 -27.79
CA GLY A 4 -22.99 14.58 -27.18
C GLY A 4 -21.78 14.68 -26.28
N THR A 5 -21.98 14.59 -24.97
CA THR A 5 -20.89 14.37 -24.02
C THR A 5 -20.34 12.99 -24.33
N GLU A 6 -19.28 12.93 -25.14
CA GLU A 6 -18.49 11.72 -25.34
C GLU A 6 -18.11 11.17 -23.95
N PRO A 7 -18.34 9.89 -23.64
CA PRO A 7 -18.06 9.38 -22.32
C PRO A 7 -16.58 9.57 -22.03
N ALA A 8 -16.26 10.34 -20.99
CA ALA A 8 -14.88 10.58 -20.58
C ALA A 8 -14.16 9.24 -20.42
N THR A 9 -12.96 9.13 -20.99
CA THR A 9 -12.20 7.89 -20.93
C THR A 9 -11.97 7.51 -19.45
N PRO A 10 -11.93 6.22 -19.10
CA PRO A 10 -11.69 5.79 -17.72
C PRO A 10 -10.43 6.43 -17.12
N VAL A 11 -9.38 6.59 -17.92
CA VAL A 11 -8.14 7.29 -17.55
C VAL A 11 -8.39 8.75 -17.16
N ALA A 12 -9.22 9.48 -17.92
CA ALA A 12 -9.56 10.87 -17.61
C ALA A 12 -10.30 10.98 -16.27
N LEU A 13 -11.28 10.10 -16.03
CA LEU A 13 -12.05 10.05 -14.79
C LEU A 13 -11.16 9.75 -13.57
N TRP A 14 -10.27 8.77 -13.68
CA TRP A 14 -9.38 8.43 -12.58
C TRP A 14 -8.33 9.51 -12.29
N SER A 15 -7.74 10.10 -13.34
CA SER A 15 -6.78 11.20 -13.15
C SER A 15 -7.43 12.44 -12.52
N GLN A 16 -8.71 12.68 -12.79
CA GLN A 16 -9.48 13.76 -12.15
C GLN A 16 -9.80 13.42 -10.69
N ALA A 17 -10.25 12.20 -10.40
CA ALA A 17 -10.53 11.76 -9.05
C ALA A 17 -9.26 11.78 -8.16
N ALA A 18 -8.10 11.46 -8.72
CA ALA A 18 -6.80 11.50 -8.03
C ALA A 18 -6.40 12.90 -7.53
N ARG A 19 -7.00 13.97 -8.08
CA ARG A 19 -6.75 15.36 -7.69
C ARG A 19 -7.69 15.87 -6.59
N LEU A 20 -8.65 15.06 -6.14
CA LEU A 20 -9.56 15.45 -5.07
C LEU A 20 -8.86 15.45 -3.71
N ASP A 21 -9.03 16.52 -2.95
CA ASP A 21 -8.54 16.63 -1.58
C ASP A 21 -9.43 15.83 -0.60
N GLY A 22 -8.85 15.43 0.54
CA GLY A 22 -9.60 14.78 1.62
C GLY A 22 -9.95 13.30 1.40
N LEU A 23 -9.49 12.68 0.30
CA LEU A 23 -9.70 11.25 0.06
C LEU A 23 -8.99 10.39 1.12
N SER A 24 -9.70 9.37 1.62
CA SER A 24 -9.07 8.35 2.48
C SER A 24 -7.98 7.60 1.73
N ASP A 25 -6.93 7.17 2.44
CA ASP A 25 -5.81 6.43 1.83
C ASP A 25 -6.26 5.16 1.10
N GLY A 26 -7.29 4.46 1.60
CA GLY A 26 -7.85 3.29 0.90
C GLY A 26 -8.51 3.65 -0.44
N LEU A 27 -9.20 4.78 -0.52
CA LEU A 27 -9.80 5.25 -1.75
C LEU A 27 -8.74 5.80 -2.72
N ARG A 28 -7.73 6.52 -2.23
CA ARG A 28 -6.58 6.97 -3.03
C ARG A 28 -5.83 5.80 -3.65
N LEU A 29 -5.55 4.77 -2.86
CA LEU A 29 -4.90 3.54 -3.32
C LEU A 29 -5.66 2.94 -4.50
N ARG A 30 -6.97 2.75 -4.36
CA ARG A 30 -7.82 2.20 -5.42
C ARG A 30 -7.85 3.07 -6.68
N ILE A 31 -8.08 4.38 -6.54
CA ILE A 31 -8.13 5.29 -7.69
C ILE A 31 -6.81 5.25 -8.48
N HIS A 32 -5.67 5.33 -7.79
CA HIS A 32 -4.37 5.30 -8.45
C HIS A 32 -4.05 3.93 -9.05
N HIS A 33 -4.44 2.84 -8.39
CA HIS A 33 -4.33 1.50 -8.96
C HIS A 33 -5.15 1.38 -10.26
N ASP A 34 -6.42 1.74 -10.23
CA ASP A 34 -7.33 1.57 -11.38
C ASP A 34 -6.94 2.48 -12.54
N TRP A 35 -6.43 3.69 -12.25
CA TRP A 35 -5.82 4.56 -13.24
C TRP A 35 -4.62 3.90 -13.92
N ALA A 36 -3.68 3.39 -13.12
CA ALA A 36 -2.46 2.79 -13.63
C ALA A 36 -2.74 1.51 -14.43
N ALA A 37 -3.64 0.67 -13.94
CA ALA A 37 -4.07 -0.56 -14.62
C ALA A 37 -4.73 -0.24 -15.97
N ALA A 38 -5.54 0.81 -16.05
CA ALA A 38 -6.14 1.25 -17.31
C ALA A 38 -5.09 1.73 -18.33
N LEU A 39 -4.06 2.46 -17.89
CA LEU A 39 -2.94 2.88 -18.74
C LEU A 39 -2.10 1.69 -19.19
N ALA A 40 -1.76 0.79 -18.28
CA ALA A 40 -1.00 -0.42 -18.60
C ALA A 40 -1.74 -1.33 -19.59
N ALA A 41 -3.07 -1.48 -19.43
CA ALA A 41 -3.92 -2.22 -20.37
C ALA A 41 -3.97 -1.59 -21.77
N ALA A 42 -3.75 -0.27 -21.86
CA ALA A 42 -3.62 0.46 -23.12
C ALA A 42 -2.20 0.43 -23.72
N GLY A 43 -1.23 -0.21 -23.04
CA GLY A 43 0.18 -0.24 -23.44
C GLY A 43 0.98 1.01 -23.06
N GLU A 44 0.36 1.95 -22.34
CA GLU A 44 0.95 3.23 -21.92
C GLU A 44 1.77 3.07 -20.63
N HIS A 45 2.75 2.16 -20.63
CA HIS A 45 3.49 1.76 -19.42
C HIS A 45 4.29 2.89 -18.77
N GLU A 46 4.86 3.79 -19.57
CA GLU A 46 5.55 4.98 -19.06
C GLU A 46 4.57 5.86 -18.26
N GLN A 47 3.39 6.14 -18.83
CA GLN A 47 2.35 6.93 -18.16
C GLN A 47 1.78 6.21 -16.94
N ALA A 48 1.68 4.87 -16.98
CA ALA A 48 1.20 4.05 -15.87
C ALA A 48 2.15 4.07 -14.66
N THR A 49 3.44 4.35 -14.87
CA THR A 49 4.47 4.31 -13.82
C THR A 49 4.20 5.31 -12.69
N HIS A 50 3.73 6.52 -13.02
CA HIS A 50 3.41 7.53 -12.02
C HIS A 50 2.26 7.12 -11.08
N PRO A 51 1.04 6.80 -11.57
CA PRO A 51 -0.05 6.38 -10.69
C PRO A 51 0.26 5.10 -9.93
N TYR A 52 0.95 4.12 -10.52
CA TYR A 52 1.41 2.94 -9.78
C TYR A 52 2.35 3.29 -8.63
N THR A 53 3.29 4.22 -8.87
CA THR A 53 4.20 4.69 -7.82
C THR A 53 3.44 5.29 -6.65
N VAL A 54 2.47 6.17 -6.92
CA VAL A 54 1.64 6.76 -5.86
C VAL A 54 0.86 5.68 -5.11
N ALA A 55 0.34 4.69 -5.83
CA ALA A 55 -0.40 3.58 -5.22
C ALA A 55 0.49 2.75 -4.28
N VAL A 56 1.73 2.42 -4.67
CA VAL A 56 2.71 1.72 -3.83
C VAL A 56 3.09 2.55 -2.60
N ASP A 57 3.29 3.87 -2.74
CA ASP A 57 3.60 4.74 -1.61
C ASP A 57 2.43 4.80 -0.60
N VAL A 58 1.19 4.89 -1.09
CA VAL A 58 -0.02 4.86 -0.25
C VAL A 58 -0.16 3.50 0.47
N MET A 59 0.04 2.40 -0.26
CA MET A 59 0.01 1.04 0.32
C MET A 59 1.04 0.91 1.45
N THR A 60 2.26 1.41 1.23
CA THR A 60 3.34 1.33 2.23
C THR A 60 2.99 2.13 3.48
N ARG A 61 2.38 3.32 3.33
CA ARG A 61 1.87 4.09 4.48
C ARG A 61 0.75 3.35 5.23
N LEU A 62 -0.20 2.75 4.51
CA LEU A 62 -1.28 1.95 5.11
C LEU A 62 -0.76 0.74 5.89
N ALA A 63 0.33 0.12 5.41
CA ALA A 63 1.00 -0.95 6.14
C ALA A 63 1.69 -0.46 7.42
N TRP A 64 2.20 0.78 7.42
CA TRP A 64 2.96 1.35 8.54
C TRP A 64 2.08 1.93 9.66
N THR A 65 0.94 2.55 9.35
CA THR A 65 0.12 3.35 10.28
C THR A 65 -0.56 2.58 11.42
N GLY A 66 -0.16 1.33 11.69
CA GLY A 66 -0.54 0.64 12.92
C GLY A 66 -2.04 0.34 13.02
N LEU A 67 -2.76 0.34 11.89
CA LEU A 67 -4.14 -0.15 11.79
C LEU A 67 -4.23 -1.49 12.54
N SER A 68 -5.31 -1.67 13.30
CA SER A 68 -5.55 -2.88 14.09
C SER A 68 -5.24 -4.13 13.25
N ARG A 69 -4.70 -5.18 13.88
CA ARG A 69 -4.13 -6.36 13.21
C ARG A 69 -5.02 -6.95 12.10
N GLY A 70 -6.35 -6.89 12.26
CA GLY A 70 -7.30 -7.38 11.25
C GLY A 70 -7.56 -6.43 10.09
N ASP A 71 -7.68 -5.12 10.35
CA ASP A 71 -8.13 -4.15 9.34
C ASP A 71 -7.04 -3.82 8.32
N ALA A 72 -5.78 -3.76 8.75
CA ALA A 72 -4.65 -3.55 7.84
C ALA A 72 -4.41 -4.77 6.96
N GLU A 73 -4.46 -5.97 7.54
CA GLU A 73 -4.24 -7.23 6.81
C GLU A 73 -5.33 -7.46 5.76
N HIS A 74 -6.60 -7.27 6.12
CA HIS A 74 -7.71 -7.44 5.19
C HIS A 74 -7.65 -6.45 4.02
N ARG A 75 -7.28 -5.19 4.30
CA ARG A 75 -7.11 -4.18 3.24
C ARG A 75 -5.92 -4.47 2.33
N LEU A 76 -4.80 -4.96 2.86
CA LEU A 76 -3.62 -5.27 2.06
C LEU A 76 -3.77 -6.56 1.24
N THR A 77 -4.57 -7.54 1.70
CA THR A 77 -4.87 -8.74 0.90
C THR A 77 -5.63 -8.44 -0.39
N ALA A 78 -6.26 -7.27 -0.51
CA ALA A 78 -6.90 -6.84 -1.74
C ALA A 78 -5.90 -6.38 -2.84
N TRP A 79 -4.61 -6.19 -2.50
CA TRP A 79 -3.60 -5.61 -3.41
C TRP A 79 -2.32 -6.47 -3.53
N PRO A 80 -2.41 -7.77 -3.85
CA PRO A 80 -1.26 -8.67 -3.81
C PRO A 80 -0.19 -8.37 -4.87
N THR A 81 -0.58 -7.75 -6.00
CA THR A 81 0.30 -7.59 -7.16
C THR A 81 0.76 -6.15 -7.38
N ILE A 82 0.28 -5.16 -6.63
CA ILE A 82 0.46 -3.76 -7.00
C ILE A 82 1.92 -3.33 -7.15
N ALA A 83 2.82 -3.83 -6.30
CA ALA A 83 4.25 -3.55 -6.40
C ALA A 83 4.90 -4.26 -7.61
N VAL A 84 4.41 -5.45 -7.97
CA VAL A 84 4.86 -6.21 -9.15
C VAL A 84 4.40 -5.52 -10.43
N ASP A 85 3.12 -5.13 -10.49
CA ASP A 85 2.53 -4.44 -11.65
C ASP A 85 3.18 -3.06 -11.89
N ALA A 86 3.48 -2.36 -10.78
CA ALA A 86 4.24 -1.12 -10.80
C ALA A 86 5.66 -1.31 -11.35
N ALA A 87 6.38 -2.35 -10.89
CA ALA A 87 7.72 -2.66 -11.35
C ALA A 87 7.75 -3.12 -12.80
N ALA A 88 6.76 -3.89 -13.24
CA ALA A 88 6.60 -4.30 -14.63
C ALA A 88 6.39 -3.08 -15.54
N SER A 89 5.53 -2.14 -15.14
CA SER A 89 5.29 -0.91 -15.89
C SER A 89 6.53 -0.01 -15.93
N ALA A 90 7.25 0.14 -14.81
CA ALA A 90 8.49 0.90 -14.75
C ALA A 90 9.60 0.27 -15.61
N THR A 91 9.67 -1.06 -15.66
CA THR A 91 10.61 -1.78 -16.53
C THR A 91 10.28 -1.56 -18.01
N ALA A 92 9.00 -1.64 -18.38
CA ALA A 92 8.54 -1.39 -19.74
C ALA A 92 8.70 0.08 -20.18
N GLY A 93 8.65 1.02 -19.23
CA GLY A 93 8.96 2.44 -19.43
C GLY A 93 10.45 2.81 -19.30
N ASP A 94 11.35 1.82 -19.31
CA ASP A 94 12.82 2.00 -19.26
C ASP A 94 13.36 2.73 -18.00
N THR A 95 12.67 2.58 -16.86
CA THR A 95 13.06 3.17 -15.57
C THR A 95 13.48 2.11 -14.56
N ALA A 96 14.53 1.35 -14.89
CA ALA A 96 14.99 0.19 -14.10
C ALA A 96 15.22 0.47 -12.60
N GLY A 97 15.79 1.63 -12.26
CA GLY A 97 15.98 2.03 -10.85
C GLY A 97 14.67 2.20 -10.08
N GLN A 98 13.62 2.67 -10.75
CA GLN A 98 12.30 2.81 -10.16
C GLN A 98 11.61 1.45 -9.99
N ALA A 99 11.78 0.54 -10.95
CA ALA A 99 11.29 -0.83 -10.82
C ALA A 99 11.86 -1.55 -9.58
N VAL A 100 13.17 -1.43 -9.34
CA VAL A 100 13.81 -2.01 -8.15
C VAL A 100 13.24 -1.40 -6.87
N ARG A 101 13.14 -0.06 -6.80
CA ARG A 101 12.57 0.63 -5.64
C ARG A 101 11.16 0.11 -5.31
N LEU A 102 10.29 0.01 -6.33
CA LEU A 102 8.90 -0.43 -6.16
C LEU A 102 8.81 -1.86 -5.64
N LEU A 103 9.69 -2.77 -6.11
CA LEU A 103 9.77 -4.13 -5.58
C LEU A 103 10.24 -4.16 -4.12
N GLU A 104 11.23 -3.33 -3.78
CA GLU A 104 11.73 -3.24 -2.40
C GLU A 104 10.68 -2.69 -1.43
N ASP A 105 9.91 -1.69 -1.85
CA ASP A 105 8.79 -1.15 -1.07
C ASP A 105 7.72 -2.23 -0.81
N GLY A 106 7.32 -2.97 -1.84
CA GLY A 106 6.40 -4.11 -1.70
C GLY A 106 6.94 -5.22 -0.80
N ARG A 107 8.24 -5.53 -0.91
CA ARG A 107 8.91 -6.52 -0.08
C ARG A 107 8.95 -6.09 1.39
N ALA A 108 9.23 -4.81 1.66
CA ALA A 108 9.23 -4.27 3.01
C ALA A 108 7.86 -4.41 3.69
N VAL A 109 6.76 -4.19 2.94
CA VAL A 109 5.39 -4.42 3.44
C VAL A 109 5.19 -5.89 3.83
N LEU A 110 5.57 -6.84 2.97
CA LEU A 110 5.44 -8.28 3.26
C LEU A 110 6.30 -8.71 4.46
N TRP A 111 7.52 -8.20 4.57
CA TRP A 111 8.40 -8.45 5.71
C TRP A 111 7.83 -7.89 7.00
N SER A 112 7.27 -6.67 6.97
CA SER A 112 6.61 -6.08 8.14
C SER A 112 5.43 -6.93 8.61
N ARG A 113 4.64 -7.49 7.68
CA ARG A 113 3.56 -8.43 7.98
C ARG A 113 4.10 -9.72 8.58
N HIS A 114 5.15 -10.31 8.00
CA HIS A 114 5.76 -11.53 8.50
C HIS A 114 6.31 -11.36 9.94
N LEU A 115 7.00 -10.25 10.21
CA LEU A 115 7.52 -9.91 11.54
C LEU A 115 6.42 -9.64 12.58
N ARG A 116 5.24 -9.18 12.15
CA ARG A 116 4.05 -9.01 13.01
C ARG A 116 3.30 -10.33 13.27
N MET A 117 3.37 -11.29 12.35
CA MET A 117 2.72 -12.60 12.49
C MET A 117 3.50 -13.56 13.37
N ARG A 118 4.84 -13.45 13.39
CA ARG A 118 5.65 -14.25 14.31
C ARG A 118 5.34 -13.86 15.76
N PRO A 119 5.13 -14.82 16.68
CA PRO A 119 5.02 -14.50 18.09
C PRO A 119 6.37 -13.92 18.54
N GLN A 120 6.41 -12.59 18.72
CA GLN A 120 7.64 -11.86 19.02
C GLN A 120 8.27 -12.32 20.34
N THR A 121 7.43 -12.84 21.24
CA THR A 121 7.84 -13.41 22.52
C THR A 121 7.70 -14.92 22.57
N GLY A 122 7.43 -15.64 21.47
CA GLY A 122 7.20 -17.09 21.49
C GLY A 122 8.40 -17.90 22.00
N LEU A 123 9.59 -17.60 21.47
CA LEU A 123 10.85 -18.21 21.94
C LEU A 123 11.20 -17.75 23.36
N LEU A 124 10.92 -16.48 23.69
CA LEU A 124 11.15 -15.94 25.02
C LEU A 124 10.24 -16.58 26.06
N ARG A 125 8.96 -16.80 25.73
CA ARG A 125 7.94 -17.41 26.58
C ARG A 125 8.26 -18.87 26.89
N ALA A 126 8.89 -19.59 25.95
CA ALA A 126 9.34 -20.96 26.16
C ALA A 126 10.46 -21.07 27.21
N VAL A 127 11.24 -20.01 27.44
CA VAL A 127 12.38 -20.02 28.38
C VAL A 127 12.09 -19.19 29.64
N ARG A 128 11.40 -18.06 29.50
CA ARG A 128 11.12 -17.03 30.52
C ARG A 128 9.75 -16.36 30.28
N PRO A 129 8.65 -17.01 30.69
CA PRO A 129 7.30 -16.46 30.51
C PRO A 129 7.09 -15.12 31.23
N ASP A 130 7.73 -14.93 32.38
CA ASP A 130 7.72 -13.68 33.16
C ASP A 130 8.22 -12.47 32.35
N LEU A 131 9.27 -12.66 31.56
CA LEU A 131 9.83 -11.60 30.71
C LEU A 131 9.02 -11.39 29.44
N ALA A 132 8.47 -12.47 28.87
CA ALA A 132 7.58 -12.39 27.71
C ALA A 132 6.37 -11.50 27.99
N ASP A 133 5.72 -11.68 29.15
CA ASP A 133 4.53 -10.92 29.50
C ASP A 133 4.85 -9.44 29.78
N ARG A 134 6.03 -9.14 30.34
CA ARG A 134 6.49 -7.74 30.50
C ARG A 134 6.75 -7.07 29.15
N VAL A 135 7.39 -7.77 28.21
CA VAL A 135 7.65 -7.26 26.86
C VAL A 135 6.34 -7.01 26.12
N ASP A 136 5.40 -7.95 26.17
CA ASP A 136 4.09 -7.79 25.53
C ASP A 136 3.29 -6.63 26.16
N GLY A 137 3.38 -6.45 27.48
CA GLY A 137 2.77 -5.31 28.18
C GLY A 137 3.31 -3.95 27.72
N ILE A 138 4.63 -3.81 27.60
CA ILE A 138 5.27 -2.58 27.09
C ILE A 138 4.89 -2.35 25.62
N ALA A 139 4.91 -3.40 24.80
CA ALA A 139 4.54 -3.32 23.39
C ALA A 139 3.08 -2.89 23.19
N ALA A 140 2.18 -3.31 24.09
CA ALA A 140 0.78 -2.86 24.09
C ALA A 140 0.65 -1.37 24.44
N GLN A 141 1.40 -0.90 25.43
CA GLN A 141 1.44 0.53 25.82
C GLN A 141 1.97 1.41 24.69
N LEU A 142 3.01 0.98 23.97
CA LEU A 142 3.55 1.73 22.83
C LEU A 142 2.59 1.80 21.63
N ARG A 143 1.71 0.80 21.49
CA ARG A 143 0.73 0.74 20.39
C ARG A 143 -0.47 1.66 20.60
N HIS A 144 -0.76 1.97 21.86
CA HIS A 144 -1.78 2.93 22.27
C HIS A 144 -1.11 4.03 23.09
N PRO A 145 -0.40 4.98 22.44
CA PRO A 145 0.10 6.13 23.19
C PRO A 145 -1.09 6.80 23.85
N ALA A 146 -1.04 6.97 25.17
CA ALA A 146 -2.07 7.70 25.90
C ALA A 146 -2.27 9.07 25.23
N PRO A 147 -3.51 9.57 25.09
CA PRO A 147 -3.73 10.91 24.56
C PRO A 147 -2.91 11.89 25.40
N SER A 148 -2.08 12.70 24.74
CA SER A 148 -1.35 13.77 25.40
C SER A 148 -2.34 14.72 26.08
N PRO A 149 -2.05 15.21 27.30
CA PRO A 149 -2.93 16.10 28.05
C PRO A 149 -3.14 17.45 27.37
#